data_AF-A0A358MAU0-F1
#
_entry.id   AF-A0A358MAU0-F1
#
_cell.length_a   1.000
_cell.length_b   1.000
_cell.length_c   1.000
_cell.angle_alpha   90.00
_cell.angle_beta   90.00
_cell.angle_gamma   90.00
#
_symmetry.space_group_name_H-M   'P 1'
#
loop_
_entity.id
_entity.type
_entity.pdbx_description
1 polymer ?
#
loop_
_entity_poly.entity_id
_entity_poly.type
_entity_poly.pdbx_seq_one_letter_code
_entity_poly.pdbx_strand_id
1 'polypeptide(L)' 'MSQCQLCGAEGGVVQALSPSGEAVLCDVCTAALAGEVSDGPHWQCLHEAVWSVDPVVQGMAWRGLHKLG' A
#
# COMPACT_ATOMS: atom_id res chain seq x y z
N MET A 1 -17.56 -4.13 -4.98
CA MET A 1 -16.17 -4.64 -5.03
C MET A 1 -15.29 -3.55 -4.43
N SER A 2 -14.47 -3.87 -3.44
CA SER A 2 -13.60 -2.92 -2.76
C SER A 2 -12.30 -2.73 -3.54
N GLN A 3 -11.85 -1.49 -3.69
CA GLN A 3 -10.67 -1.13 -4.48
C GLN A 3 -9.48 -0.86 -3.55
N CYS A 4 -8.28 -1.32 -3.94
CA CYS A 4 -7.05 -1.09 -3.20
C CYS A 4 -6.73 0.41 -3.15
N GLN A 5 -6.55 0.94 -1.95
CA GLN A 5 -6.27 2.37 -1.74
C GLN A 5 -4.84 2.78 -2.13
N LEU A 6 -3.94 1.81 -2.36
CA LEU A 6 -2.57 2.10 -2.83
C LEU A 6 -2.45 2.06 -4.36
N CYS A 7 -2.93 1.00 -5.00
CA CYS A 7 -2.71 0.78 -6.44
C CYS A 7 -3.98 0.85 -7.31
N GLY A 8 -5.16 1.01 -6.70
CA GLY A 8 -6.43 1.07 -7.44
C GLY A 8 -6.90 -0.28 -8.00
N ALA A 9 -6.24 -1.39 -7.70
CA ALA A 9 -6.69 -2.72 -8.12
C ALA A 9 -8.01 -3.12 -7.46
N GLU A 10 -8.86 -3.87 -8.16
CA GLU A 10 -10.05 -4.47 -7.56
C GLU A 10 -9.69 -5.60 -6.59
N GLY A 11 -10.61 -5.93 -5.67
CA GLY A 11 -10.46 -7.06 -4.75
C GLY A 11 -9.65 -6.72 -3.49
N GLY A 12 -9.60 -5.45 -3.09
CA GLY A 12 -8.96 -5.06 -1.84
C GLY A 12 -9.75 -5.55 -0.62
N VAL A 13 -9.04 -5.91 0.45
CA VAL A 13 -9.59 -6.32 1.73
C VAL A 13 -9.13 -5.37 2.83
N VAL A 14 -9.94 -5.19 3.87
CA VAL A 14 -9.59 -4.34 5.01
C VAL A 14 -8.42 -4.96 5.77
N GLN A 15 -7.34 -4.20 5.91
CA GLN A 15 -6.12 -4.56 6.63
C GLN A 15 -5.93 -3.60 7.80
N ALA A 16 -5.72 -4.16 8.99
CA ALA A 16 -5.35 -3.40 10.17
C ALA A 16 -3.85 -3.09 10.14
N LEU A 17 -3.52 -1.81 10.18
CA LEU A 17 -2.17 -1.28 10.04
C LEU A 17 -1.83 -0.47 11.28
N SER A 18 -1.12 -1.08 12.23
CA SER A 18 -0.63 -0.34 13.39
C SER A 18 0.58 0.55 13.03
N PRO A 19 0.73 1.73 13.64
CA PRO A 19 -0.26 2.53 14.39
C PRO A 19 -1.21 3.39 13.51
N SER A 20 -1.23 3.17 12.20
CA SER A 20 -1.85 4.07 11.21
C SER A 20 -3.37 3.93 11.01
N GLY A 21 -4.00 2.85 11.47
CA GLY A 21 -5.45 2.63 11.33
C GLY A 21 -5.76 1.42 10.44
N GLU A 22 -6.78 1.52 9.59
CA GLU A 22 -7.17 0.46 8.66
C GLU A 22 -7.12 0.97 7.21
N ALA A 23 -6.77 0.11 6.27
CA ALA A 23 -6.83 0.42 4.84
C ALA A 23 -7.30 -0.78 4.02
N VAL A 24 -7.93 -0.51 2.88
CA VAL A 24 -8.33 -1.53 1.91
C VAL A 24 -7.18 -1.80 0.96
N LEU A 25 -6.61 -3.01 1.00
CA LEU A 25 -5.43 -3.38 0.23
C LEU A 25 -5.64 -4.68 -0.53
N CYS A 26 -5.09 -4.78 -1.74
CA CYS A 26 -4.99 -6.07 -2.43
C CYS A 26 -3.85 -6.92 -1.84
N ASP A 27 -3.84 -8.21 -2.16
CA ASP A 27 -2.84 -9.15 -1.66
C ASP A 27 -1.41 -8.73 -2.00
N VAL A 28 -1.20 -8.21 -3.22
CA VAL A 28 0.12 -7.75 -3.66
C VAL A 28 0.60 -6.63 -2.74
N CYS A 29 -0.17 -5.54 -2.60
CA CYS A 29 0.18 -4.41 -1.73
C CYS A 29 0.36 -4.83 -0.26
N THR A 30 -0.46 -5.78 0.23
CA THR A 30 -0.34 -6.33 1.58
C THR A 30 1.00 -7.05 1.76
N ALA A 31 1.40 -7.89 0.81
CA ALA A 31 2.65 -8.66 0.86
C ALA A 31 3.90 -7.75 0.91
N ALA A 32 3.98 -6.69 0.09
CA ALA A 32 5.14 -5.80 0.19
C ALA A 32 5.19 -4.97 1.46
N LEU A 33 4.05 -4.54 2.00
CA LEU A 33 4.04 -3.89 3.30
C LEU A 33 4.51 -4.85 4.41
N ALA A 34 4.33 -6.16 4.24
CA ALA A 34 4.90 -7.18 5.12
C ALA A 34 6.42 -7.40 4.90
N GLY A 35 6.98 -6.93 3.79
CA GLY A 35 8.40 -7.08 3.42
C GLY A 35 8.65 -8.15 2.35
N GLU A 36 7.60 -8.77 1.82
CA GLU A 36 7.66 -9.67 0.68
C GLU A 36 7.67 -8.84 -0.61
N VAL A 37 8.82 -8.20 -0.86
CA VAL A 37 9.04 -7.41 -2.06
C VAL A 37 9.49 -8.34 -3.19
N SER A 38 8.67 -8.45 -4.22
CA SER A 38 9.12 -8.94 -5.53
C SER A 38 9.51 -7.76 -6.42
N ASP A 39 10.61 -7.87 -7.17
CA ASP A 39 10.92 -6.93 -8.24
C ASP A 39 9.79 -6.96 -9.28
N GLY A 40 9.05 -5.87 -9.40
CA GLY A 40 7.95 -5.79 -10.35
C GLY A 40 7.35 -4.39 -10.46
N PRO A 41 6.70 -4.08 -11.59
CA PRO A 41 6.15 -2.74 -11.88
C PRO A 41 5.03 -2.31 -10.92
N HIS A 42 4.48 -3.23 -10.13
CA HIS A 42 3.39 -2.94 -9.18
C HIS A 42 3.76 -1.85 -8.17
N TRP A 43 5.02 -1.74 -7.75
CA TRP A 43 5.46 -0.76 -6.74
C TRP A 43 5.55 0.68 -7.25
N GLN A 44 5.39 0.91 -8.55
CA GLN A 44 5.35 2.26 -9.09
C GLN A 44 4.20 3.09 -8.50
N CYS A 45 3.12 2.45 -8.06
CA CYS A 45 2.00 3.13 -7.39
C CYS A 45 2.43 3.87 -6.11
N LEU A 46 3.50 3.42 -5.43
CA LEU A 46 3.98 4.04 -4.19
C LEU A 46 4.49 5.47 -4.42
N HIS A 47 5.02 5.77 -5.60
CA HIS A 47 5.49 7.12 -5.94
C HIS A 47 4.37 8.15 -6.01
N GLU A 48 3.17 7.75 -6.42
CA GLU A 48 1.99 8.62 -6.40
C GLU A 48 1.32 8.59 -5.01
N ALA A 49 1.20 7.41 -4.41
CA ALA A 49 0.51 7.22 -3.14
C ALA A 49 1.17 7.93 -1.95
N VAL A 50 2.49 8.18 -1.98
CA VAL A 50 3.20 8.95 -0.92
C VAL A 50 2.76 10.41 -0.85
N TRP A 51 2.16 10.93 -1.92
CA TRP A 51 1.60 12.28 -1.98
C TRP A 51 0.09 12.31 -1.71
N SER A 52 -0.51 11.20 -1.30
CA SER A 52 -1.93 11.13 -0.96
C SER A 52 -2.28 12.07 0.19
N VAL A 53 -3.45 12.70 0.11
CA VAL A 53 -4.03 13.49 1.21
C VAL A 53 -4.61 12.62 2.33
N ASP A 54 -4.82 11.33 2.05
CA ASP A 54 -5.21 10.36 3.07
C ASP A 54 -3.95 9.98 3.88
N PRO A 55 -3.91 10.31 5.19
CA PRO A 55 -2.72 10.09 6.02
C PRO A 55 -2.39 8.61 6.21
N VAL A 56 -3.38 7.71 6.11
CA VAL A 56 -3.15 6.26 6.19
C VAL A 56 -2.43 5.82 4.92
N VAL A 57 -2.92 6.24 3.75
CA VAL A 57 -2.31 5.94 2.45
C VAL A 57 -0.91 6.51 2.34
N GLN A 58 -0.73 7.78 2.70
CA GLN A 58 0.57 8.45 2.71
C GLN A 58 1.58 7.71 3.61
N GLY A 59 1.18 7.39 4.85
CA GLY A 59 2.04 6.69 5.81
C GLY A 59 2.43 5.29 5.33
N MET A 60 1.51 4.56 4.70
CA MET A 60 1.81 3.25 4.10
C MET A 60 2.80 3.36 2.94
N ALA A 61 2.56 4.28 2.01
CA ALA A 61 3.41 4.47 0.84
C ALA A 61 4.83 4.87 1.25
N TRP A 62 4.97 5.75 2.24
CA TRP A 62 6.26 6.11 2.82
C TRP A 62 6.98 4.89 3.41
N ARG A 63 6.30 4.04 4.19
CA ARG A 63 6.89 2.80 4.73
C ARG A 63 7.31 1.83 3.64
N GLY A 64 6.48 1.68 2.60
CA GLY A 64 6.79 0.84 1.44
C GLY A 64 8.06 1.30 0.73
N LEU A 65 8.16 2.59 0.41
CA LEU A 65 9.34 3.19 -0.21
C LEU A 65 10.60 2.99 0.65
N HIS A 66 10.50 3.18 1.97
CA HIS A 66 11.60 2.98 2.91
C HIS A 66 12.09 1.52 3.02
N LYS A 67 11.27 0.54 2.65
CA LYS A 67 11.67 -0.89 2.64
C LYS A 67 12.31 -1.33 1.32
N LEU A 68 12.09 -0.57 0.24
CA LEU A 68 12.59 -0.85 -1.10
C LEU A 68 13.97 -0.22 -1.38
N GLY A 69 14.39 0.75 -0.56
CA GLY A 69 15.71 1.38 -0.62
C GLY A 69 16.63 0.87 0.48
#